data_AF-A0A355AFU1-F1
#
_entry.id   AF-A0A355AFU1-F1
#
_cell.length_a   1.000
_cell.length_b   1.000
_cell.length_c   1.000
_cell.angle_alpha   90.00
_cell.angle_beta   90.00
_cell.angle_gamma   90.00
#
_symmetry.space_group_name_H-M   'P 1'
#
loop_
_entity.id
_entity.type
_entity.pdbx_description
1 polymer ?
#
loop_
_entity_poly.entity_id
_entity_poly.type
_entity_poly.pdbx_seq_one_letter_code
_entity_poly.pdbx_strand_id
1 'polypeptide(L)'
;MSLFKKLFSKEKKETLDKGLEKSKTTFFSKLSKAVAGKSKVDEEVLDNLEEVLVSSDVGVDTTLKIIDRIEARVAKDKYLGTDEL
;
A
#
# COMPACT_ATOMS: atom_id res chain seq x y z
N MET A 1 -6.80 -12.21 -16.24
CA MET A 1 -7.73 -11.96 -15.11
C MET A 1 -8.81 -13.05 -14.97
N SER A 2 -8.47 -14.35 -14.98
CA SER A 2 -9.49 -15.42 -14.98
C SER A 2 -9.23 -16.56 -13.96
N LEU A 3 -8.02 -16.66 -13.39
CA LEU A 3 -7.71 -17.73 -12.43
C LEU A 3 -8.28 -17.48 -11.02
N PHE A 4 -8.13 -16.27 -10.46
CA PHE A 4 -8.57 -16.00 -9.08
C PHE A 4 -10.10 -15.98 -8.91
N LYS A 5 -10.84 -15.53 -9.93
CA LYS A 5 -12.31 -15.42 -9.88
C LYS A 5 -13.02 -16.79 -9.94
N LYS A 6 -12.34 -17.84 -10.41
CA LYS A 6 -12.84 -19.23 -10.40
C LYS A 6 -12.52 -20.00 -9.11
N LEU A 7 -11.61 -19.51 -8.26
CA LEU A 7 -11.10 -20.23 -7.08
C LEU A 7 -11.67 -19.73 -5.73
N PHE A 8 -12.17 -18.49 -5.67
CA PHE A 8 -12.67 -17.88 -4.44
C PHE A 8 -14.20 -17.87 -4.38
N SER A 9 -14.78 -18.78 -3.60
CA SER A 9 -16.18 -18.66 -3.17
C SER A 9 -16.32 -17.45 -2.24
N LYS A 10 -17.56 -16.95 -2.09
CA LYS A 10 -17.89 -15.84 -1.18
C LYS A 10 -17.38 -16.10 0.25
N GLU A 11 -17.58 -17.32 0.73
CA GLU A 11 -17.17 -17.77 2.07
C GLU A 11 -15.64 -17.81 2.25
N LYS A 12 -14.88 -18.24 1.22
CA LYS A 12 -13.41 -18.19 1.24
C LYS A 12 -12.88 -16.76 1.27
N LYS A 13 -13.55 -15.84 0.57
CA LYS A 13 -13.21 -14.41 0.61
C LYS A 13 -13.45 -13.83 2.00
N GLU A 14 -14.61 -14.08 2.59
CA GLU A 14 -14.93 -13.60 3.95
C GLU A 14 -13.94 -14.13 5.00
N THR A 15 -13.54 -15.40 4.89
CA THR A 15 -12.53 -16.01 5.76
C THR A 15 -11.16 -15.35 5.59
N LEU A 16 -10.74 -15.08 4.35
CA LEU A 16 -9.48 -14.40 4.06
C LEU A 16 -9.49 -12.95 4.57
N ASP A 17 -10.58 -12.22 4.32
CA ASP A 17 -10.74 -10.83 4.77
C ASP A 17 -10.66 -10.74 6.30
N LYS A 18 -11.32 -11.67 7.01
CA LYS A 18 -11.25 -11.77 8.47
C LYS A 18 -9.85 -12.15 8.97
N GLY A 19 -9.17 -13.06 8.28
CA GLY A 19 -7.80 -13.46 8.62
C GLY A 19 -6.77 -12.32 8.47
N LEU A 20 -6.99 -11.44 7.50
CA LEU A 20 -6.10 -10.30 7.22
C LEU A 20 -6.53 -9.00 7.93
N GLU A 21 -7.67 -9.00 8.62
CA GLU A 21 -8.28 -7.80 9.22
C GLU A 21 -7.30 -7.02 10.11
N LYS A 22 -6.56 -7.73 10.97
CA LYS A 22 -5.59 -7.10 11.88
C LYS A 22 -4.43 -6.45 11.12
N SER A 23 -3.81 -7.18 10.19
CA SER A 23 -2.70 -6.66 9.39
C SER A 23 -3.14 -5.47 8.55
N LYS A 24 -4.33 -5.55 7.94
CA LYS A 24 -4.93 -4.45 7.19
C LYS A 24 -5.13 -3.21 8.07
N THR A 25 -5.77 -3.37 9.22
CA THR A 25 -6.04 -2.25 10.14
C THR A 25 -4.76 -1.59 10.63
N THR A 26 -3.74 -2.37 11.01
CA THR A 26 -2.45 -1.85 11.45
C THR A 26 -1.71 -1.14 10.31
N PHE A 27 -1.68 -1.73 9.12
CA PHE A 27 -1.03 -1.14 7.95
C PHE A 27 -1.66 0.21 7.58
N PHE A 28 -2.98 0.27 7.43
CA PHE A 28 -3.69 1.52 7.12
C PHE A 28 -3.49 2.56 8.22
N SER A 29 -3.47 2.18 9.49
CA SER A 29 -3.21 3.12 10.59
C SER A 29 -1.82 3.76 10.50
N LYS A 30 -0.78 2.98 10.17
CA LYS A 30 0.58 3.50 9.97
C LYS A 30 0.63 4.41 8.74
N LEU A 31 0.06 3.97 7.62
CA LEU A 31 0.01 4.73 6.37
C LEU A 31 -0.70 6.07 6.55
N SER A 32 -1.88 6.09 7.17
CA SER A 32 -2.63 7.33 7.41
C SER A 32 -1.85 8.33 8.27
N LYS A 33 -1.01 7.87 9.19
CA LYS A 33 -0.13 8.75 9.98
C LYS A 33 1.02 9.28 9.15
N ALA A 34 1.64 8.44 8.33
CA ALA A 34 2.75 8.81 7.44
C ALA A 34 2.37 9.92 6.45
N VAL A 35 1.11 9.94 5.98
CA VAL A 35 0.64 10.93 5.00
C VAL A 35 -0.19 12.07 5.60
N ALA A 36 -0.35 12.10 6.93
CA ALA A 36 -1.20 13.08 7.59
C ALA A 36 -0.71 14.52 7.36
N GLY A 37 -1.59 15.40 6.88
CA GLY A 37 -1.26 16.80 6.62
C GLY A 37 -0.46 17.05 5.33
N LYS A 38 -0.16 16.00 4.55
CA LYS A 38 0.46 16.09 3.23
C LYS A 38 -0.64 16.03 2.15
N SER A 39 -0.57 16.91 1.16
CA SER A 39 -1.54 16.97 0.06
C SER A 39 -1.02 16.39 -1.26
N LYS A 40 0.28 16.13 -1.34
CA LYS A 40 0.97 15.59 -2.51
C LYS A 40 1.92 14.49 -2.09
N VAL A 41 2.17 13.55 -2.99
CA VAL A 41 3.22 12.56 -2.82
C VAL A 41 4.54 13.18 -3.27
N ASP A 42 5.37 13.53 -2.28
CA ASP A 42 6.73 14.04 -2.44
C ASP A 42 7.75 13.05 -1.85
N GLU A 43 9.04 13.40 -1.88
CA GLU A 43 10.12 12.54 -1.39
C GLU A 43 9.94 12.16 0.09
N GLU A 44 9.46 13.08 0.92
CA GLU A 44 9.20 12.82 2.34
C GLU A 44 8.05 11.82 2.53
N VAL A 45 6.98 11.91 1.73
CA VAL A 45 5.90 10.92 1.76
C VAL A 45 6.39 9.54 1.34
N LEU A 46 7.26 9.47 0.33
CA LEU A 46 7.79 8.20 -0.17
C LEU A 46 8.73 7.52 0.85
N ASP A 47 9.58 8.29 1.53
CA ASP A 47 10.44 7.79 2.60
C ASP A 47 9.62 7.24 3.78
N ASN A 48 8.60 7.97 4.21
CA ASN A 48 7.69 7.49 5.26
C ASN A 48 6.93 6.23 4.81
N LEU A 49 6.52 6.15 3.54
CA LEU A 49 5.86 4.96 3.00
C LEU A 49 6.81 3.75 2.98
N GLU A 50 8.09 3.95 2.64
CA GLU A 50 9.12 2.91 2.72
C GLU A 50 9.23 2.35 4.15
N GLU A 51 9.33 3.21 5.16
CA GLU A 51 9.36 2.78 6.56
C GLU A 51 8.11 1.97 6.96
N VAL A 52 6.92 2.41 6.53
CA VAL A 52 5.67 1.70 6.80
C VAL A 52 5.66 0.30 6.15
N LEU A 53 6.18 0.17 4.93
CA LEU A 53 6.25 -1.11 4.21
C LEU A 53 7.25 -2.05 4.87
N VAL A 54 8.47 -1.57 5.18
CA VAL A 54 9.50 -2.38 5.86
C VAL A 54 9.03 -2.84 7.23
N SER A 55 8.44 -1.95 8.04
CA SER A 55 7.92 -2.28 9.38
C SER A 55 6.67 -3.17 9.37
N SER A 56 6.12 -3.46 8.19
CA SER A 56 4.94 -4.31 8.01
C SER A 56 5.30 -5.66 7.35
N ASP A 57 6.56 -6.09 7.50
CA ASP A 57 7.09 -7.38 7.04
C ASP A 57 7.06 -7.60 5.51
N VAL A 58 7.09 -6.52 4.72
CA VAL A 58 7.15 -6.61 3.25
C VAL A 58 8.55 -6.99 2.75
N GLY A 59 9.59 -6.58 3.49
CA GLY A 59 11.00 -6.81 3.16
C GLY A 59 11.59 -5.78 2.19
N VAL A 60 12.89 -5.49 2.35
CA VAL A 60 13.60 -4.38 1.68
C VAL A 60 13.48 -4.46 0.15
N ASP A 61 13.84 -5.58 -0.46
CA ASP A 61 13.83 -5.74 -1.92
C ASP A 61 12.45 -5.52 -2.55
N THR A 62 11.39 -5.92 -1.85
CA THR A 62 10.02 -5.76 -2.30
C THR A 62 9.56 -4.32 -2.10
N THR A 63 9.91 -3.71 -0.96
CA THR A 63 9.62 -2.31 -0.69
C THR A 63 10.23 -1.39 -1.74
N LEU A 64 11.52 -1.55 -2.07
CA LEU A 64 12.18 -0.74 -3.11
C LEU A 64 11.44 -0.82 -4.45
N LYS A 65 11.07 -2.03 -4.88
CA LYS A 65 10.27 -2.23 -6.10
C LYS A 65 8.90 -1.57 -6.05
N ILE A 66 8.28 -1.45 -4.88
CA ILE A 66 6.99 -0.77 -4.71
C ILE A 66 7.20 0.74 -4.83
N ILE A 67 8.20 1.30 -4.13
CA ILE A 67 8.53 2.72 -4.15
C ILE A 67 8.91 3.18 -5.56
N ASP A 68 9.81 2.47 -6.25
CA ASP A 68 10.21 2.78 -7.64
C ASP A 68 8.99 2.90 -8.58
N ARG A 69 7.98 2.03 -8.38
CA ARG A 69 6.76 2.03 -9.19
C ARG A 69 5.85 3.20 -8.87
N ILE A 70 5.80 3.62 -7.62
CA ILE A 70 5.03 4.80 -7.19
C ILE A 70 5.72 6.06 -7.71
N GLU A 71 7.03 6.18 -7.59
CA GLU A 71 7.81 7.29 -8.15
C GLU A 71 7.61 7.42 -9.67
N ALA A 72 7.73 6.31 -10.39
CA ALA A 72 7.47 6.29 -11.83
C ALA A 72 6.03 6.73 -12.18
N ARG A 73 5.05 6.37 -11.33
CA ARG A 73 3.66 6.82 -11.49
C ARG A 73 3.51 8.31 -11.23
N VAL A 74 4.10 8.83 -10.15
CA VAL A 74 4.09 10.27 -9.81
C VAL A 74 4.73 11.09 -10.94
N ALA A 75 5.88 10.63 -11.47
CA ALA A 75 6.57 11.29 -12.58
C ALA A 75 5.72 11.32 -13.87
N LYS A 76 4.97 10.24 -14.14
CA LYS A 76 4.08 10.14 -15.30
C LYS A 76 2.83 11.02 -15.16
N ASP A 77 2.17 10.94 -14.01
CA ASP A 77 0.87 11.56 -13.78
C ASP A 77 1.01 13.05 -13.37
N LYS A 78 2.25 13.53 -13.15
CA LYS A 78 2.68 14.90 -12.79
C LYS A 78 2.13 15.45 -11.48
N TYR A 79 1.04 14.88 -10.98
CA TYR A 79 0.40 15.19 -9.71
C TYR A 79 -0.26 13.92 -9.18
N LEU A 80 0.13 13.50 -7.98
CA LEU A 80 -0.53 12.42 -7.25
C LEU A 80 -0.87 12.94 -5.86
N GLY A 81 -2.16 12.90 -5.52
CA GLY A 81 -2.64 13.23 -4.19
C GLY A 81 -2.34 12.09 -3.22
N THR A 82 -2.14 12.40 -1.95
CA THR A 82 -1.93 11.40 -0.88
C THR A 82 -3.17 10.52 -0.64
N ASP A 83 -4.33 10.94 -1.12
CA ASP A 83 -5.57 10.16 -1.16
C ASP A 83 -5.58 9.04 -2.21
N GLU A 84 -4.63 9.07 -3.16
CA GLU A 84 -4.46 8.00 -4.15
C GLU A 84 -3.49 6.87 -3.69
N LEU A 85 -2.94 6.99 -2.47
CA LEU A 85 -2.13 5.96 -1.80
C LEU A 85 -3.01 5.01 -0.97
#